data_AF-A0A7G3G940-F1
#
_entry.id   AF-A0A7G3G940-F1
#
_cell.length_a   1.000
_cell.length_b   1.000
_cell.length_c   1.000
_cell.angle_alpha   90.00
_cell.angle_beta   90.00
_cell.angle_gamma   90.00
#
_symmetry.space_group_name_H-M   'P 1'
#
loop_
_entity.id
_entity.type
_entity.pdbx_description
1 polymer ?
#
loop_
_entity_poly.entity_id
_entity_poly.type
_entity_poly.pdbx_seq_one_letter_code
_entity_poly.pdbx_strand_id
1 'polypeptide(L)'
;MSAVITNESYTLSVHKRVGTVAFGMLSGEVEFIEGAIELASLRHEAAVEENDPDFMAFVVIASETDSLPIGTSRELWSKEALAKHQPEIDAAIVWAKKAGLAACQSLAGRFHA
;
A
#
# COMPACT_ATOMS: atom_id res chain seq x y z
N MET A 1 -17.41 5.55 -27.40
CA MET A 1 -17.24 4.09 -27.46
C MET A 1 -16.57 3.67 -26.18
N SER A 2 -17.28 3.01 -25.27
CA SER A 2 -16.68 2.51 -24.02
C SER A 2 -15.82 1.30 -24.34
N ALA A 3 -14.56 1.32 -23.94
CA ALA A 3 -13.67 0.18 -24.08
C ALA A 3 -14.25 -1.00 -23.29
N VAL A 4 -14.40 -2.15 -23.93
CA VAL A 4 -14.73 -3.40 -23.24
C VAL A 4 -13.51 -3.81 -22.43
N ILE A 5 -13.61 -3.72 -21.10
CA ILE A 5 -12.55 -4.18 -20.20
C ILE A 5 -12.62 -5.71 -20.16
N THR A 6 -11.61 -6.38 -20.71
CA THR A 6 -11.41 -7.83 -20.53
C THR A 6 -10.67 -8.09 -19.22
N ASN A 7 -10.76 -9.33 -18.69
CA ASN A 7 -10.04 -9.72 -17.46
C ASN A 7 -8.52 -9.45 -17.59
N GLU A 8 -7.94 -9.69 -18.77
CA GLU A 8 -6.52 -9.43 -19.04
C GLU A 8 -6.18 -7.92 -19.06
N SER A 9 -7.01 -7.09 -19.70
CA SER A 9 -6.80 -5.63 -19.70
C SER A 9 -6.94 -5.04 -18.29
N TYR A 10 -7.85 -5.60 -17.48
CA TYR A 10 -8.00 -5.24 -16.07
C TYR A 10 -6.76 -5.61 -15.25
N THR A 11 -6.31 -6.86 -15.32
CA THR A 11 -5.11 -7.33 -14.62
C THR A 11 -3.88 -6.48 -14.99
N LEU A 12 -3.69 -6.13 -16.26
CA LEU A 12 -2.59 -5.26 -16.69
C LEU A 12 -2.68 -3.86 -16.07
N SER A 13 -3.90 -3.30 -15.92
CA SER A 13 -4.08 -2.02 -15.25
C SER A 13 -3.75 -2.08 -13.76
N VAL A 14 -4.10 -3.19 -13.10
CA VAL A 14 -3.76 -3.46 -11.70
C VAL A 14 -2.25 -3.61 -11.53
N HIS A 15 -1.58 -4.38 -12.39
CA HIS A 15 -0.12 -4.51 -12.40
C HIS A 15 0.56 -3.15 -12.52
N LYS A 16 0.13 -2.33 -13.48
CA LYS A 16 0.67 -0.97 -13.62
C LYS A 16 0.48 -0.14 -12.35
N ARG A 17 -0.68 -0.26 -11.69
CA ARG A 17 -0.94 0.45 -10.44
C ARG A 17 -0.05 -0.04 -9.31
N VAL A 18 0.10 -1.35 -9.13
CA VAL A 18 1.02 -1.97 -8.17
C VAL A 18 2.45 -1.45 -8.37
N GLY A 19 2.96 -1.47 -9.60
CA GLY A 19 4.29 -0.97 -9.93
C GLY A 19 4.45 0.52 -9.61
N THR A 20 3.46 1.33 -10.00
CA THR A 20 3.47 2.79 -9.75
C THR A 20 3.48 3.11 -8.26
N VAL A 21 2.64 2.44 -7.46
CA VAL A 21 2.56 2.66 -6.01
C VAL A 21 3.84 2.20 -5.34
N ALA A 22 4.32 1.00 -5.65
CA ALA A 22 5.57 0.48 -5.07
C ALA A 22 6.77 1.38 -5.41
N PHE A 23 6.90 1.83 -6.66
CA PHE A 23 7.94 2.77 -7.03
C PHE A 23 7.80 4.13 -6.32
N GLY A 24 6.57 4.67 -6.24
CA GLY A 24 6.29 5.91 -5.51
C GLY A 24 6.65 5.83 -4.02
N MET A 25 6.45 4.67 -3.39
CA MET A 25 6.88 4.43 -2.00
C MET A 25 8.40 4.44 -1.85
N LEU A 26 9.13 3.92 -2.85
CA LEU A 26 10.60 3.91 -2.87
C LEU A 26 11.19 5.30 -3.16
N SER A 27 10.54 6.09 -4.02
CA SER A 27 10.96 7.46 -4.35
C SER A 27 10.54 8.48 -3.29
N GLY A 28 9.61 8.13 -2.38
CA GLY A 28 9.06 9.01 -1.36
C GLY A 28 7.91 9.89 -1.86
N GLU A 29 7.40 9.64 -3.07
CA GLU A 29 6.20 10.30 -3.61
C GLU A 29 4.91 9.78 -2.99
N VAL A 30 4.92 8.55 -2.48
CA VAL A 30 3.79 7.91 -1.78
C VAL A 30 4.23 7.62 -0.34
N GLU A 31 3.45 8.10 0.63
CA GLU A 31 3.69 7.78 2.03
C GLU A 31 3.55 6.27 2.28
N PHE A 32 4.47 5.73 3.08
CA PHE A 32 4.71 4.28 3.06
C PHE A 32 3.51 3.47 3.58
N ILE A 33 2.81 3.96 4.61
CA ILE A 33 1.64 3.26 5.15
C ILE A 33 0.44 3.39 4.20
N GLU A 34 0.24 4.57 3.57
CA GLU A 34 -0.83 4.75 2.59
C GLU A 34 -0.62 3.85 1.36
N GLY A 35 0.62 3.78 0.87
CA GLY A 35 0.98 2.84 -0.19
C GLY A 35 0.82 1.38 0.23
N ALA A 36 1.13 1.02 1.48
CA ALA A 36 0.91 -0.33 1.99
C ALA A 36 -0.59 -0.72 2.03
N ILE A 37 -1.46 0.18 2.48
CA ILE A 37 -2.91 -0.03 2.48
C ILE A 37 -3.40 -0.26 1.04
N GLU A 38 -2.93 0.56 0.10
CA GLU A 38 -3.29 0.40 -1.30
C GLU A 38 -2.80 -0.93 -1.90
N LEU A 39 -1.53 -1.28 -1.71
CA LEU A 39 -0.96 -2.53 -2.20
C LEU A 39 -1.68 -3.75 -1.60
N ALA A 40 -2.03 -3.71 -0.32
CA ALA A 40 -2.82 -4.76 0.34
C ALA A 40 -4.22 -4.91 -0.29
N SER A 41 -4.83 -3.81 -0.72
CA SER A 41 -6.15 -3.80 -1.37
C SER A 41 -6.11 -4.42 -2.79
N LEU A 42 -5.01 -4.23 -3.52
CA LEU A 42 -4.86 -4.71 -4.90
C LEU A 42 -4.54 -6.20 -5.01
N ARG A 43 -4.21 -6.88 -3.90
CA ARG A 43 -3.70 -8.28 -3.92
C ARG A 43 -4.61 -9.27 -4.65
N HIS A 44 -5.93 -9.13 -4.47
CA HIS A 44 -6.92 -10.04 -5.04
C HIS A 44 -7.15 -9.80 -6.54
N GLU A 45 -6.76 -8.62 -7.01
CA GLU A 45 -6.99 -8.17 -8.39
C GLU A 45 -5.73 -8.31 -9.25
N ALA A 46 -4.56 -8.43 -8.63
CA ALA A 46 -3.28 -8.57 -9.31
C ALA A 46 -3.08 -9.94 -9.99
N ALA A 47 -4.01 -10.89 -9.83
CA ALA A 47 -3.93 -12.24 -10.41
C ALA A 47 -2.59 -12.95 -10.13
N VAL A 48 -2.08 -12.77 -8.90
CA VAL A 48 -0.90 -13.47 -8.36
C VAL A 48 -1.35 -14.60 -7.43
N GLU A 49 -0.40 -15.39 -6.92
CA GLU A 49 -0.66 -16.37 -5.86
C GLU A 49 -1.36 -15.70 -4.66
N GLU A 50 -2.37 -16.35 -4.10
CA GLU A 50 -3.18 -15.79 -3.00
C GLU A 50 -2.32 -15.38 -1.79
N ASN A 51 -1.26 -16.13 -1.53
CA ASN A 51 -0.29 -15.90 -0.46
C ASN A 51 1.05 -15.36 -0.98
N ASP A 52 1.04 -14.57 -2.06
CA ASP A 52 2.25 -13.93 -2.57
C ASP A 52 2.96 -13.17 -1.42
N PRO A 53 4.20 -13.55 -1.07
CA PRO A 53 4.85 -13.08 0.15
C PRO A 53 5.11 -11.57 0.13
N ASP A 54 5.25 -10.97 -1.06
CA ASP A 54 5.46 -9.53 -1.18
C ASP A 54 4.16 -8.78 -0.85
N PHE A 55 3.00 -9.26 -1.32
CA PHE A 55 1.71 -8.69 -0.93
C PHE A 55 1.39 -8.92 0.55
N MET A 56 1.75 -10.08 1.10
CA MET A 56 1.49 -10.40 2.51
C MET A 56 2.20 -9.45 3.48
N ALA A 57 3.38 -8.93 3.12
CA ALA A 57 4.05 -7.91 3.93
C ALA A 57 3.18 -6.65 4.08
N PHE A 58 2.48 -6.24 3.02
CA PHE A 58 1.60 -5.07 3.06
C PHE A 58 0.27 -5.34 3.76
N VAL A 59 -0.25 -6.58 3.70
CA VAL A 59 -1.41 -7.00 4.50
C VAL A 59 -1.11 -6.87 5.99
N VAL A 60 0.06 -7.31 6.43
CA VAL A 60 0.49 -7.17 7.84
C VAL A 60 0.58 -5.69 8.22
N ILE A 61 1.24 -4.86 7.41
CA ILE A 61 1.36 -3.42 7.69
C ILE A 61 -0.02 -2.75 7.78
N ALA A 62 -0.91 -3.04 6.84
CA ALA A 62 -2.25 -2.48 6.83
C ALA A 62 -3.05 -2.90 8.08
N SER A 63 -2.91 -4.16 8.52
CA SER A 63 -3.59 -4.68 9.70
C SER A 63 -3.05 -4.06 11.00
N GLU A 64 -1.73 -3.90 11.14
CA GLU A 64 -1.12 -3.34 12.36
C GLU A 64 -1.36 -1.83 12.49
N THR A 65 -1.76 -1.16 11.41
CA THR A 65 -1.96 0.30 11.37
C THR A 65 -3.42 0.71 11.20
N ASP A 66 -4.35 -0.25 11.18
CA ASP A 66 -5.78 -0.04 10.91
C ASP A 66 -6.48 0.89 11.92
N SER A 67 -6.00 0.87 13.16
CA SER A 67 -6.53 1.64 14.27
C SER A 67 -5.98 3.08 14.33
N LEU A 68 -4.97 3.40 13.52
CA LEU A 68 -4.32 4.70 13.53
C LEU A 68 -4.99 5.69 12.58
N PRO A 69 -5.09 6.98 12.94
CA PRO A 69 -5.63 8.00 12.05
C PRO A 69 -4.60 8.36 10.98
N ILE A 70 -4.60 7.59 9.89
CA ILE A 70 -3.71 7.72 8.73
C ILE A 70 -4.54 8.02 7.48
N GLY A 71 -3.98 8.83 6.58
CA GLY A 71 -4.64 9.25 5.34
C GLY A 71 -5.94 10.02 5.59
N THR A 72 -6.96 9.73 4.77
CA THR A 72 -8.26 10.42 4.78
C THR A 72 -9.04 10.22 6.08
N SER A 73 -8.79 9.13 6.83
CA SER A 73 -9.45 8.89 8.11
C SER A 73 -9.19 10.01 9.12
N ARG A 74 -8.06 10.71 9.01
CA ARG A 74 -7.68 11.85 9.88
C ARG A 74 -8.73 12.95 9.93
N GLU A 75 -9.48 13.14 8.85
CA GLU A 75 -10.55 14.14 8.76
C GLU A 75 -11.71 13.88 9.73
N LEU A 76 -11.86 12.63 10.18
CA LEU A 76 -12.92 12.19 11.10
C LEU A 76 -12.50 12.27 12.58
N TRP A 77 -11.23 12.60 12.86
CA TRP A 77 -10.68 12.57 14.22
C TRP A 77 -10.56 13.98 14.81
N SER A 78 -10.69 14.07 16.14
CA SER A 78 -10.46 15.32 16.84
C SER A 78 -8.97 15.69 16.82
N LYS A 79 -8.66 16.99 16.85
CA LYS A 79 -7.26 17.47 16.92
C LYS A 79 -6.49 16.87 18.10
N GLU A 80 -7.17 16.68 19.24
CA GLU A 80 -6.59 16.09 20.44
C GLU A 80 -6.24 14.61 20.24
N ALA A 81 -7.13 13.84 19.61
CA ALA A 81 -6.87 12.44 19.32
C ALA A 81 -5.75 12.27 18.27
N LEU A 82 -5.70 13.14 17.25
CA LEU A 82 -4.59 13.17 16.29
C LEU A 82 -3.24 13.43 16.98
N ALA A 83 -3.19 14.42 17.88
CA ALA A 83 -1.98 14.72 18.64
C ALA A 83 -1.55 13.55 19.55
N LYS A 84 -2.52 12.86 20.16
CA LYS A 84 -2.26 11.70 21.02
C LYS A 84 -1.65 10.51 20.25
N HIS A 85 -2.09 10.25 19.02
CA HIS A 85 -1.59 9.13 18.21
C HIS A 85 -0.35 9.45 17.38
N GLN A 86 0.05 10.73 17.26
CA GLN A 86 1.18 11.10 16.41
C GLN A 86 2.49 10.33 16.73
N PRO A 87 2.90 10.13 18.00
CA PRO A 87 4.11 9.36 18.31
C PRO A 87 4.03 7.89 17.84
N GLU A 88 2.85 7.30 17.92
CA GLU A 88 2.59 5.92 17.48
C GLU A 88 2.61 5.83 15.95
N ILE A 89 2.04 6.81 15.25
CA ILE A 89 2.12 6.93 13.79
C ILE A 89 3.57 7.06 13.34
N ASP A 90 4.37 7.92 13.99
CA ASP A 90 5.77 8.12 13.65
C ASP A 90 6.57 6.81 13.80
N ALA A 91 6.32 6.06 14.89
CA ALA A 91 6.92 4.74 15.11
C ALA A 91 6.45 3.71 14.07
N ALA A 92 5.16 3.71 13.73
CA ALA A 92 4.58 2.82 12.73
C ALA A 92 5.17 3.08 11.34
N ILE A 93 5.44 4.33 10.96
CA ILE A 93 6.07 4.67 9.66
C ILE A 93 7.47 4.07 9.57
N VAL A 94 8.27 4.20 10.63
CA VAL A 94 9.63 3.64 10.68
C VAL A 94 9.59 2.11 10.62
N TRP A 95 8.71 1.50 11.41
CA TRP A 95 8.52 0.05 11.42
C TRP A 95 8.04 -0.48 10.06
N ALA A 96 7.02 0.14 9.48
CA ALA A 96 6.43 -0.27 8.21
C ALA A 96 7.46 -0.23 7.08
N LYS A 97 8.25 0.87 7.00
CA LYS A 97 9.36 0.98 6.05
C LYS A 97 10.34 -0.18 6.20
N LYS A 98 10.77 -0.50 7.43
CA LYS A 98 11.68 -1.62 7.68
C LYS A 98 11.08 -2.97 7.31
N ALA A 99 9.81 -3.19 7.65
CA ALA A 99 9.12 -4.46 7.42
C ALA A 99 8.81 -4.71 5.94
N GLY A 100 8.44 -3.65 5.19
CA GLY A 100 7.96 -3.75 3.82
C GLY A 100 9.00 -3.44 2.74
N LEU A 101 10.20 -2.94 3.07
CA LEU A 101 11.15 -2.45 2.05
C LEU A 101 11.51 -3.50 0.99
N ALA A 102 11.84 -4.72 1.42
CA ALA A 102 12.22 -5.79 0.50
C ALA A 102 11.06 -6.18 -0.44
N ALA A 103 9.84 -6.32 0.12
CA ALA A 103 8.63 -6.57 -0.65
C ALA A 103 8.33 -5.43 -1.63
N CYS A 104 8.50 -4.18 -1.20
CA CYS A 104 8.30 -2.99 -2.03
C CYS A 104 9.25 -2.97 -3.23
N GLN A 105 10.53 -3.28 -3.01
CA GLN A 105 11.52 -3.43 -4.06
C GLN A 105 11.17 -4.56 -5.03
N SER A 106 10.71 -5.71 -4.52
CA SER A 106 10.24 -6.83 -5.34
C SER A 106 9.04 -6.42 -6.21
N LEU A 107 7.99 -5.82 -5.62
CA LEU A 107 6.82 -5.35 -6.36
C LEU A 107 7.18 -4.33 -7.44
N ALA A 108 8.03 -3.35 -7.12
CA ALA A 108 8.50 -2.39 -8.11
C ALA A 108 9.26 -3.11 -9.24
N GLY A 109 10.19 -4.03 -8.92
CA GLY A 109 10.93 -4.79 -9.93
C GLY A 109 10.05 -5.68 -10.82
N ARG A 110 8.95 -6.23 -10.28
CA ARG A 110 8.02 -7.08 -11.02
C ARG A 110 7.06 -6.30 -11.92
N PHE A 111 6.64 -5.11 -11.48
CA PHE A 111 5.48 -4.42 -12.06
C PHE A 111 5.74 -2.99 -12.55
N HIS A 112 6.88 -2.39 -12.22
CA HIS A 112 7.26 -1.05 -12.68
C HIS A 112 8.25 -1.17 -13.85
N ALA A 113 7.70 -1.32 -15.06
CA ALA A 113 8.44 -1.32 -16.32
C ALA A 113 8.65 0.08 -16.88
#